data_AF-M1GSU3-F1
#
_entry.id   AF-M1GSU3-F1
#
_cell.length_a   1.000
_cell.length_b   1.000
_cell.length_c   1.000
_cell.angle_alpha   90.00
_cell.angle_beta   90.00
_cell.angle_gamma   90.00
#
_symmetry.space_group_name_H-M   'P 1'
#
loop_
_entity.id
_entity.type
_entity.pdbx_description
1 polymer ?
#
loop_
_entity_poly.entity_id
_entity_poly.type
_entity_poly.pdbx_seq_one_letter_code
_entity_poly.pdbx_strand_id
1 'polypeptide(L)'
;TAKPEIVDYASEHSTYKQLINSADFVVPDGTGVIKASNRLGTPLKRRVPGIELMEHCLKIAHTNYQKVYLLGAKNEVVTLAHKNLQHKYPQAQFDYHHGYIDLNDETVIKRIKRFDPDYIFVGMGFPKQEEWIQKHRHTFKRTVMMGV
;
A
#
# COMPACT_ATOMS: atom_id res chain seq x y z
N THR A 1 1.58 5.56 -3.05
CA THR A 1 0.79 6.78 -3.34
C THR A 1 1.73 7.96 -3.36
N ALA A 2 1.60 8.92 -4.28
CA ALA A 2 2.56 10.01 -4.42
C ALA A 2 2.15 11.25 -3.60
N LYS A 3 2.97 11.57 -2.58
CA LYS A 3 2.91 12.79 -1.76
C LYS A 3 4.17 13.63 -2.00
N PRO A 4 4.22 14.92 -1.60
CA PRO A 4 5.38 15.78 -1.84
C PRO A 4 6.69 15.18 -1.33
N GLU A 5 6.68 14.54 -0.17
CA GLU A 5 7.85 13.92 0.46
C GLU A 5 8.42 12.76 -0.39
N ILE A 6 7.54 11.99 -1.04
CA ILE A 6 7.93 10.90 -1.94
C ILE A 6 8.53 11.47 -3.24
N VAL A 7 7.97 12.55 -3.76
CA VAL A 7 8.46 13.21 -4.98
C VAL A 7 9.82 13.85 -4.72
N ASP A 8 9.97 14.51 -3.58
CA ASP A 8 11.22 15.14 -3.12
C ASP A 8 12.32 14.08 -2.95
N TYR A 9 12.04 13.02 -2.19
CA TYR A 9 12.98 11.91 -2.00
C TYR A 9 13.39 11.25 -3.33
N ALA A 10 12.44 11.03 -4.24
CA ALA A 10 12.72 10.47 -5.57
C ALA A 10 13.54 11.42 -6.47
N SER A 11 13.57 12.72 -6.20
CA SER A 11 14.39 13.67 -6.97
C SER A 11 15.88 13.48 -6.69
N GLU A 12 16.23 13.05 -5.47
CA GLU A 12 17.61 12.82 -5.02
C GLU A 12 18.04 11.34 -5.15
N HIS A 13 17.08 10.40 -5.20
CA HIS A 13 17.35 8.95 -5.19
C HIS A 13 16.90 8.28 -6.50
N SER A 14 17.84 8.11 -7.43
CA SER A 14 17.56 7.56 -8.77
C SER A 14 16.96 6.14 -8.75
N THR A 15 17.44 5.28 -7.85
CA THR A 15 16.92 3.91 -7.67
C THR A 15 15.47 3.91 -7.20
N TYR A 16 15.15 4.75 -6.22
CA TYR A 16 13.78 4.90 -5.73
C TYR A 16 12.86 5.53 -6.79
N LYS A 17 13.37 6.51 -7.55
CA LYS A 17 12.65 7.09 -8.70
C LYS A 17 12.30 6.03 -9.75
N GLN A 18 13.23 5.14 -10.09
CA GLN A 18 12.96 4.03 -11.00
C GLN A 18 11.91 3.08 -10.43
N LEU A 19 12.01 2.79 -9.13
CA LEU A 19 11.06 1.93 -8.43
C LEU A 19 9.63 2.48 -8.53
N ILE A 20 9.39 3.74 -8.12
CA ILE A 20 8.04 4.30 -8.17
C ILE A 20 7.48 4.44 -9.59
N ASN A 21 8.35 4.64 -10.59
CA ASN A 21 7.96 4.67 -12.00
C ASN A 21 7.65 3.27 -12.59
N SER A 22 8.06 2.20 -11.91
CA SER A 22 7.72 0.83 -12.29
C SER A 22 6.38 0.34 -11.70
N ALA A 23 5.76 1.14 -10.84
CA ALA A 23 4.46 0.82 -10.26
C ALA A 23 3.36 0.86 -11.34
N ASP A 24 2.42 -0.08 -11.26
CA ASP A 24 1.29 -0.16 -12.20
C ASP A 24 0.37 1.07 -12.10
N PHE A 25 0.28 1.67 -10.89
CA PHE A 25 -0.44 2.91 -10.65
C PHE A 25 0.32 3.83 -9.69
N VAL A 26 0.42 5.11 -10.05
CA VAL A 26 0.90 6.19 -9.17
C VAL A 26 -0.24 7.17 -8.93
N VAL A 27 -0.78 7.16 -7.71
CA VAL A 27 -1.98 7.94 -7.35
C VAL A 27 -1.57 9.25 -6.66
N PRO A 28 -2.11 10.42 -7.07
CA PRO A 28 -1.75 11.70 -6.48
C PRO A 28 -2.46 11.95 -5.14
N ASP A 29 -1.75 11.74 -4.05
CA ASP A 29 -2.28 11.87 -2.68
C ASP A 29 -2.08 13.28 -2.12
N GLY A 30 -1.02 13.99 -2.51
CA GLY A 30 -0.69 15.30 -1.94
C GLY A 30 -1.28 16.51 -2.68
N THR A 31 -1.77 17.51 -1.94
CA THR A 31 -2.15 18.82 -2.52
C THR A 31 -0.98 19.50 -3.26
N GLY A 32 0.25 19.32 -2.77
CA GLY A 32 1.45 19.83 -3.43
C GLY A 32 1.64 19.23 -4.84
N VAL A 33 1.35 17.94 -5.01
CA VAL A 33 1.42 17.24 -6.30
C VAL A 33 0.38 17.80 -7.28
N ILE A 34 -0.84 18.08 -6.81
CA ILE A 34 -1.89 18.71 -7.64
C ILE A 34 -1.44 20.11 -8.10
N LYS A 35 -0.95 20.94 -7.18
CA LYS A 35 -0.46 22.29 -7.51
C LYS A 35 0.71 22.25 -8.50
N ALA A 36 1.65 21.33 -8.31
CA ALA A 36 2.78 21.13 -9.22
C ALA A 36 2.30 20.74 -10.62
N SER A 37 1.34 19.82 -10.73
CA SER A 37 0.78 19.40 -12.02
C SER A 37 0.13 20.55 -12.80
N ASN A 38 -0.58 21.45 -12.10
CA ASN A 38 -1.16 22.65 -12.70
C ASN A 38 -0.07 23.60 -13.23
N ARG A 39 1.00 23.81 -12.45
CA ARG A 39 2.12 24.67 -12.84
C ARG A 39 2.90 24.12 -14.04
N LEU A 40 2.96 22.80 -14.18
CA LEU A 40 3.61 22.12 -15.31
C LEU A 40 2.76 22.09 -16.58
N GLY A 41 1.54 22.64 -16.56
CA GLY A 41 0.65 22.67 -17.73
C GLY A 41 -0.06 21.35 -18.02
N THR A 42 0.07 20.35 -17.15
CA THR A 42 -0.57 19.03 -17.28
C THR A 42 -1.39 18.73 -16.01
N PRO A 43 -2.54 19.40 -15.82
CA PRO A 43 -3.28 19.36 -14.56
C PRO A 43 -3.86 17.97 -14.27
N LEU A 44 -3.60 17.47 -13.07
CA LEU A 44 -4.26 16.26 -12.56
C LEU A 44 -5.71 16.57 -12.16
N LYS A 45 -6.63 15.65 -12.48
CA LYS A 45 -8.08 15.87 -12.29
C LYS A 45 -8.47 16.16 -10.83
N ARG A 46 -7.92 15.41 -9.88
CA ARG A 46 -8.19 15.57 -8.44
C ARG A 46 -7.12 14.92 -7.57
N ARG A 47 -7.07 15.37 -6.33
CA ARG A 47 -6.38 14.69 -5.23
C ARG A 47 -7.12 13.39 -4.89
N VAL A 48 -6.38 12.31 -4.66
CA VAL A 48 -6.90 11.01 -4.23
C VAL A 48 -6.08 10.54 -3.02
N PRO A 49 -6.53 10.81 -1.79
CA PRO A 49 -5.84 10.38 -0.58
C PRO A 49 -5.72 8.86 -0.50
N GLY A 50 -4.56 8.35 -0.10
CA GLY A 50 -4.30 6.91 -0.04
C GLY A 50 -5.26 6.18 0.91
N ILE A 51 -5.60 6.81 2.03
CA ILE A 51 -6.55 6.24 2.99
C ILE A 51 -7.97 6.09 2.41
N GLU A 52 -8.41 7.04 1.58
CA GLU A 52 -9.71 6.96 0.91
C GLU A 52 -9.69 5.88 -0.17
N LEU A 53 -8.59 5.75 -0.92
CA LEU A 53 -8.44 4.67 -1.90
C LEU A 53 -8.45 3.29 -1.23
N MET A 54 -7.71 3.12 -0.12
CA MET A 54 -7.75 1.91 0.70
C MET A 54 -9.17 1.62 1.17
N GLU A 55 -9.92 2.63 1.63
CA GLU A 55 -11.31 2.45 2.07
C GLU A 55 -12.22 1.95 0.94
N HIS A 56 -12.06 2.45 -0.28
CA HIS A 56 -12.81 1.95 -1.44
C HIS A 56 -12.45 0.49 -1.77
N CYS A 57 -11.17 0.13 -1.74
CA CYS A 57 -10.73 -1.26 -1.91
C CYS A 57 -11.33 -2.18 -0.84
N LEU A 58 -11.40 -1.73 0.42
CA LEU A 58 -12.01 -2.50 1.52
C LEU A 58 -13.52 -2.71 1.32
N LYS A 59 -14.25 -1.71 0.79
CA LYS A 59 -15.67 -1.86 0.43
C LYS A 59 -15.89 -2.88 -0.67
N ILE A 60 -15.01 -2.89 -1.68
CA ILE A 60 -15.01 -3.91 -2.74
C ILE A 60 -14.74 -5.29 -2.12
N ALA A 61 -13.71 -5.39 -1.28
CA ALA A 61 -13.35 -6.64 -0.64
C ALA A 61 -14.47 -7.20 0.23
N HIS A 62 -15.16 -6.32 0.96
CA HIS A 62 -16.34 -6.67 1.74
C HIS A 62 -17.45 -7.27 0.85
N THR A 63 -17.81 -6.56 -0.21
CA THR A 63 -18.93 -6.96 -1.10
C THR A 63 -18.64 -8.28 -1.83
N ASN A 64 -17.37 -8.55 -2.11
CA ASN A 64 -16.92 -9.71 -2.90
C ASN A 64 -16.32 -10.84 -2.06
N TYR A 65 -16.41 -10.79 -0.72
CA TYR A 65 -15.85 -11.79 0.20
C TYR A 65 -14.34 -12.02 0.03
N GLN A 66 -13.61 -10.97 -0.34
CA GLN A 66 -12.19 -11.04 -0.64
C GLN A 66 -11.32 -10.98 0.60
N LYS A 67 -10.06 -11.39 0.41
CA LYS A 67 -9.05 -11.50 1.44
C LYS A 67 -8.14 -10.28 1.47
N VAL A 68 -7.98 -9.69 2.64
CA VAL A 68 -7.18 -8.50 2.88
C VAL A 68 -6.08 -8.80 3.88
N TYR A 69 -4.84 -8.54 3.50
CA TYR A 69 -3.68 -8.64 4.38
C TYR A 69 -3.19 -7.27 4.81
N LEU A 70 -2.98 -7.08 6.12
CA LEU A 70 -2.39 -5.87 6.68
C LEU A 70 -0.94 -6.16 7.09
N LEU A 71 0.03 -5.50 6.45
CA LEU A 71 1.45 -5.65 6.76
C LEU A 71 2.03 -4.31 7.19
N GLY A 72 2.37 -4.12 8.47
CA GLY A 72 2.89 -2.83 8.88
C GLY A 72 2.76 -2.53 10.36
N ALA A 73 3.20 -1.34 10.74
CA ALA A 73 3.11 -0.80 12.10
C ALA A 73 3.69 -1.71 13.20
N LYS A 74 3.51 -1.31 14.46
CA LYS A 74 3.79 -2.15 15.63
C LYS A 74 2.68 -3.18 15.82
N ASN A 75 2.99 -4.28 16.51
CA ASN A 75 2.06 -5.40 16.67
C ASN A 75 0.71 -4.98 17.28
N GLU A 76 0.75 -4.12 18.30
CA GLU A 76 -0.43 -3.57 18.96
C GLU A 76 -1.29 -2.70 18.04
N VAL A 77 -0.66 -1.93 17.16
CA VAL A 77 -1.34 -1.02 16.22
C VAL A 77 -2.01 -1.82 15.10
N VAL A 78 -1.30 -2.76 14.47
CA VAL A 78 -1.87 -3.57 13.40
C VAL A 78 -2.94 -4.53 13.92
N THR A 79 -2.80 -5.04 15.14
CA THR A 79 -3.83 -5.85 15.81
C THR A 79 -5.11 -5.04 16.04
N LEU A 80 -4.99 -3.79 16.49
CA LEU A 80 -6.15 -2.90 16.68
C LEU A 80 -6.80 -2.56 15.33
N ALA A 81 -5.99 -2.23 14.31
CA ALA A 81 -6.48 -1.95 12.96
C ALA A 81 -7.25 -3.15 12.39
N HIS A 82 -6.69 -4.36 12.52
CA HIS A 82 -7.35 -5.62 12.14
C HIS A 82 -8.72 -5.77 12.81
N LYS A 83 -8.80 -5.63 14.14
CA LYS A 83 -10.07 -5.75 14.87
C LYS A 83 -11.12 -4.74 14.39
N ASN A 84 -10.73 -3.48 14.23
CA ASN A 84 -11.64 -2.42 13.80
C ASN A 84 -12.12 -2.63 12.36
N LEU A 85 -11.22 -3.06 11.46
CA LEU A 85 -11.56 -3.31 10.06
C LEU A 85 -12.42 -4.57 9.89
N GLN A 86 -12.13 -5.64 10.63
CA GLN A 86 -12.98 -6.84 10.65
C GLN A 86 -14.39 -6.51 11.15
N HIS A 87 -14.52 -5.64 12.16
CA HIS A 87 -15.82 -5.20 12.64
C HIS A 87 -16.56 -4.33 11.60
N LYS A 88 -15.85 -3.42 10.93
CA LYS A 88 -16.43 -2.52 9.92
C LYS A 88 -16.79 -3.25 8.61
N TYR A 89 -16.05 -4.30 8.25
CA TYR A 89 -16.18 -5.03 6.98
C TYR A 89 -16.31 -6.54 7.21
N PRO A 90 -17.39 -7.03 7.86
CA PRO A 90 -17.46 -8.41 8.37
C PRO A 90 -17.42 -9.51 7.29
N GLN A 91 -17.77 -9.20 6.04
CA GLN A 91 -17.71 -10.16 4.91
C GLN A 91 -16.32 -10.30 4.29
N ALA A 92 -15.43 -9.31 4.49
CA ALA A 92 -14.04 -9.46 4.07
C ALA A 92 -13.29 -10.33 5.08
N GLN A 93 -12.34 -11.12 4.57
CA GLN A 93 -11.48 -11.95 5.39
C GLN A 93 -10.16 -11.21 5.64
N PHE A 94 -9.73 -11.10 6.89
CA PHE A 94 -8.50 -10.40 7.23
C PHE A 94 -7.45 -11.32 7.86
N ASP A 95 -6.18 -11.08 7.53
CA ASP A 95 -5.02 -11.54 8.30
C ASP A 95 -3.99 -10.39 8.35
N TYR A 96 -3.01 -10.48 9.23
CA TYR A 96 -2.06 -9.39 9.44
C TYR A 96 -0.69 -9.83 9.97
N HIS A 97 0.28 -8.94 9.81
CA HIS A 97 1.60 -9.02 10.43
C HIS A 97 2.14 -7.63 10.74
N HIS A 98 2.94 -7.49 11.80
CA HIS A 98 3.64 -6.24 12.09
C HIS A 98 4.68 -5.93 11.00
N GLY A 99 5.05 -4.65 10.86
CA GLY A 99 5.98 -4.15 9.84
C GLY A 99 7.46 -4.20 10.24
N TYR A 100 7.75 -4.45 11.52
CA TYR A 100 9.13 -4.60 12.03
C TYR A 100 9.68 -5.98 11.70
N ILE A 101 9.86 -6.25 10.40
CA ILE A 101 10.32 -7.53 9.87
C ILE A 101 11.70 -7.36 9.24
N ASP A 102 12.48 -8.44 9.24
CA ASP A 102 13.62 -8.53 8.34
C ASP A 102 13.09 -8.76 6.93
N LEU A 103 13.45 -7.89 5.97
CA LEU A 103 13.02 -8.00 4.58
C LEU A 103 13.55 -9.27 3.89
N ASN A 104 14.55 -9.93 4.48
CA ASN A 104 15.08 -11.22 4.01
C ASN A 104 14.43 -12.42 4.68
N ASP A 105 13.62 -12.21 5.73
CA ASP A 105 12.91 -13.29 6.39
C ASP A 105 11.73 -13.78 5.52
N GLU A 106 11.86 -15.01 5.04
CA GLU A 106 10.84 -15.65 4.22
C GLU A 106 9.61 -16.14 5.01
N THR A 107 9.63 -16.13 6.33
CA THR A 107 8.51 -16.66 7.13
C THR A 107 7.24 -15.83 6.92
N VAL A 108 7.38 -14.51 6.87
CA VAL A 108 6.28 -13.57 6.66
C VAL A 108 5.66 -13.77 5.28
N ILE A 109 6.49 -13.84 4.23
CA ILE A 109 5.99 -14.08 2.86
C ILE A 109 5.32 -15.45 2.74
N LYS A 110 5.83 -16.49 3.40
CA LYS A 110 5.19 -17.82 3.44
C LYS A 110 3.81 -17.77 4.09
N ARG A 111 3.65 -17.01 5.18
CA ARG A 111 2.34 -16.78 5.81
C ARG A 111 1.38 -16.05 4.88
N ILE A 112 1.82 -14.96 4.24
CA ILE A 112 1.00 -14.20 3.30
C ILE A 112 0.57 -15.08 2.11
N LYS A 113 1.49 -15.87 1.55
CA LYS A 113 1.19 -16.82 0.46
C LYS A 113 0.17 -17.89 0.87
N ARG A 114 0.24 -18.38 2.11
CA ARG A 114 -0.74 -19.36 2.62
C ARG A 114 -2.13 -18.74 2.77
N PHE A 115 -2.20 -17.47 3.13
CA PHE A 115 -3.46 -16.74 3.22
C PHE A 115 -4.06 -16.48 1.83
N ASP A 116 -3.22 -16.26 0.82
CA ASP A 116 -3.59 -15.98 -0.59
C ASP A 116 -4.50 -14.75 -0.72
N PRO A 117 -4.00 -13.54 -0.38
CA PRO A 117 -4.82 -12.32 -0.34
C PRO A 117 -5.13 -11.75 -1.72
N ASP A 118 -6.29 -11.11 -1.85
CA ASP A 118 -6.63 -10.23 -2.97
C ASP A 118 -5.99 -8.85 -2.82
N TYR A 119 -5.83 -8.37 -1.59
CA TYR A 119 -5.23 -7.08 -1.26
C TYR A 119 -4.14 -7.22 -0.19
N ILE A 120 -3.02 -6.54 -0.37
CA ILE A 120 -1.99 -6.34 0.67
C ILE A 120 -1.79 -4.85 0.87
N PHE A 121 -2.12 -4.34 2.06
CA PHE A 121 -1.85 -2.97 2.47
C PHE A 121 -0.60 -2.93 3.33
N VAL A 122 0.42 -2.20 2.85
CA VAL A 122 1.76 -2.16 3.45
C VAL A 122 1.99 -0.81 4.14
N GLY A 123 1.96 -0.80 5.47
CA GLY A 123 2.17 0.39 6.31
C GLY A 123 3.52 0.34 7.05
N MET A 124 4.61 0.31 6.29
CA MET A 124 5.99 0.30 6.84
C MET A 124 6.72 1.64 6.70
N GLY A 125 6.08 2.61 6.04
CA GLY A 125 6.68 3.89 5.68
C GLY A 125 7.54 3.79 4.42
N PHE A 126 7.71 4.92 3.74
CA PHE A 126 8.63 5.04 2.62
C PHE A 126 10.08 5.16 3.13
N PRO A 127 11.08 4.66 2.40
CA PRO A 127 10.98 3.93 1.12
C PRO A 127 10.70 2.42 1.28
N LYS A 128 10.77 1.88 2.51
CA LYS A 128 10.76 0.43 2.79
C LYS A 128 9.52 -0.30 2.25
N GLN A 129 8.35 0.33 2.31
CA GLN A 129 7.12 -0.29 1.82
C GLN A 129 7.14 -0.51 0.30
N GLU A 130 7.62 0.48 -0.46
CA GLU A 130 7.74 0.37 -1.92
C GLU A 130 8.80 -0.66 -2.32
N GLU A 131 9.92 -0.72 -1.59
CA GLU A 131 10.96 -1.74 -1.77
C GLU A 131 10.44 -3.16 -1.53
N TRP A 132 9.68 -3.37 -0.45
CA TRP A 132 9.08 -4.67 -0.15
C TRP A 132 8.07 -5.09 -1.23
N ILE A 133 7.20 -4.15 -1.66
CA ILE A 133 6.24 -4.40 -2.74
C ILE A 133 6.98 -4.79 -4.02
N GLN A 134 8.01 -4.04 -4.40
CA GLN A 134 8.79 -4.32 -5.61
C GLN A 134 9.48 -5.68 -5.56
N LYS A 135 10.07 -6.05 -4.41
CA LYS A 135 10.71 -7.36 -4.19
C LYS A 135 9.72 -8.51 -4.39
N HIS A 136 8.45 -8.33 -4.02
CA HIS A 136 7.46 -9.39 -4.00
C HIS A 136 6.35 -9.29 -5.07
N ARG A 137 6.33 -8.26 -5.92
CA ARG A 137 5.27 -8.03 -6.92
C ARG A 137 4.99 -9.21 -7.84
N HIS A 138 6.02 -10.00 -8.16
CA HIS A 138 5.90 -11.18 -9.03
C HIS A 138 5.52 -12.46 -8.27
N THR A 139 5.53 -12.43 -6.93
CA THR A 139 5.12 -13.55 -6.08
C THR A 139 3.61 -13.75 -6.11
N PHE A 140 2.85 -12.66 -6.23
CA PHE A 140 1.39 -12.66 -6.14
C PHE A 140 0.78 -12.17 -7.46
N LYS A 141 0.25 -13.10 -8.27
CA LYS A 141 -0.19 -12.79 -9.64
C LYS A 141 -1.52 -12.04 -9.73
N ARG A 142 -2.34 -12.05 -8.67
CA ARG A 142 -3.71 -11.52 -8.67
C ARG A 142 -3.95 -10.49 -7.54
N THR A 143 -2.92 -10.14 -6.80
CA THR A 143 -3.03 -9.36 -5.58
C THR A 143 -2.70 -7.91 -5.85
N VAL A 144 -3.56 -7.00 -5.41
CA VAL A 144 -3.26 -5.57 -5.39
C VAL A 144 -2.42 -5.26 -4.17
N MET A 145 -1.22 -4.73 -4.38
CA MET A 145 -0.33 -4.27 -3.30
C MET A 145 -0.31 -2.75 -3.27
N MET A 146 -0.47 -2.18 -2.07
CA MET A 146 -0.53 -0.74 -1.90
C MET A 146 0.20 -0.32 -0.63
N GLY A 147 1.18 0.58 -0.78
CA GLY A 147 1.75 1.32 0.35
C GLY A 147 0.74 2.33 0.90
N VAL A 148 0.52 2.32 2.22
CA VAL A 148 -0.50 3.11 2.92
C VAL A 148 0.08 4.04 3.98
#